data_AF-A0A951I8S7-F1
#
_entry.id   AF-A0A951I8S7-F1
#
_cell.length_a   1.000
_cell.length_b   1.000
_cell.length_c   1.000
_cell.angle_alpha   90.00
_cell.angle_beta   90.00
_cell.angle_gamma   90.00
#
_symmetry.space_group_name_H-M   'P 1'
#
loop_
_entity.id
_entity.type
_entity.pdbx_description
1 polymer ?
#
loop_
_entity_poly.entity_id
_entity_poly.type
_entity_poly.pdbx_seq_one_letter_code
_entity_poly.pdbx_strand_id
1 'polypeptide(L)' 'ADPRVLPLGTRVRLEAGTWSGEYMVADTGGAIRGRKIDVWVPTTNEACRFGRRKVKLTVLSYGGRRAGK' A
#
# COMPACT_ATOMS: atom_id res chain seq x y z
N ALA A 1 0.75 -1.36 -5.91
CA ALA A 1 2.12 -0.95 -5.52
C ALA A 1 3.13 -1.45 -6.56
N ASP A 2 4.40 -1.01 -6.49
CA ASP A 2 5.48 -1.60 -7.31
C ASP A 2 5.83 -3.00 -6.77
N PRO A 3 5.60 -4.10 -7.53
CA PRO A 3 5.81 -5.45 -7.05
C PRO A 3 7.29 -5.77 -6.73
N ARG A 4 8.24 -4.99 -7.25
CA ARG A 4 9.68 -5.15 -6.93
C ARG A 4 10.03 -4.68 -5.53
N VAL A 5 9.18 -3.84 -4.94
CA VAL A 5 9.36 -3.27 -3.58
C VAL A 5 8.36 -3.90 -2.62
N LEU A 6 7.10 -4.02 -3.04
CA LEU A 6 6.01 -4.60 -2.28
C LEU A 6 5.28 -5.64 -3.16
N PRO A 7 5.70 -6.91 -3.13
CA PRO A 7 5.02 -8.00 -3.84
C PRO A 7 3.54 -8.10 -3.48
N LEU A 8 2.72 -8.63 -4.39
CA LEU A 8 1.31 -8.90 -4.11
C LEU A 8 1.16 -9.82 -2.90
N GLY A 9 0.15 -9.53 -2.06
CA GLY A 9 -0.09 -10.23 -0.79
C GLY A 9 0.75 -9.72 0.39
N THR A 10 1.66 -8.76 0.17
CA THR A 10 2.37 -8.09 1.27
C THR A 10 1.38 -7.40 2.21
N ARG A 11 1.49 -7.64 3.52
CA ARG A 11 0.73 -6.93 4.55
C ARG A 11 1.53 -5.76 5.08
N VAL A 12 0.89 -4.61 5.23
CA VAL A 12 1.51 -3.36 5.65
C VAL A 12 0.63 -2.66 6.67
N ARG A 13 1.24 -1.88 7.56
CA ARG A 13 0.55 -0.89 8.40
C ARG A 13 0.85 0.50 7.89
N LEU A 14 -0.19 1.27 7.63
CA LEU A 14 -0.11 2.63 7.11
C LEU A 14 -0.45 3.65 8.22
N GLU A 15 0.37 4.68 8.36
CA GLU A 15 0.11 5.84 9.22
C GLU A 15 -0.31 7.03 8.33
N ALA A 16 -1.62 7.22 8.14
CA ALA A 16 -2.21 8.12 7.14
C ALA A 16 -3.49 8.86 7.61
N GLY A 17 -3.62 9.14 8.91
CA GLY A 17 -4.81 9.80 9.48
C GLY A 17 -6.03 8.89 9.48
N THR A 18 -7.16 9.35 8.94
CA THR A 18 -8.42 8.57 8.83
C THR A 18 -8.23 7.24 8.11
N TRP A 19 -7.30 7.18 7.15
CA TRP A 19 -6.96 5.97 6.40
C TRP A 19 -5.74 5.23 6.99
N SER A 20 -5.48 5.39 8.28
CA SER A 20 -4.49 4.56 8.98
C SER A 20 -5.08 3.18 9.24
N GLY A 21 -4.26 2.15 9.07
CA GLY A 21 -4.74 0.78 9.25
C GLY A 21 -3.78 -0.26 8.67
N GLU A 22 -4.21 -1.52 8.75
CA GLU A 22 -3.52 -2.62 8.07
C GLU A 22 -4.14 -2.88 6.70
N TYR A 23 -3.28 -3.03 5.70
CA TYR A 23 -3.67 -3.22 4.32
C TYR A 23 -2.90 -4.39 3.71
N MET A 24 -3.51 -5.00 2.70
CA MET A 24 -2.86 -5.96 1.82
C MET A 24 -2.60 -5.32 0.46
N VAL A 25 -1.41 -5.52 -0.09
CA VAL A 25 -1.11 -5.14 -1.46
C VAL A 25 -1.84 -6.09 -2.41
N ALA A 26 -2.96 -5.62 -2.98
CA ALA A 26 -3.83 -6.41 -3.84
C ALA A 26 -3.65 -6.14 -5.34
N ASP A 27 -3.02 -5.03 -5.72
CA ASP A 27 -2.87 -4.64 -7.13
C ASP A 27 -1.56 -3.88 -7.41
N THR A 28 -1.23 -3.73 -8.70
CA THR A 28 -0.08 -3.02 -9.25
C THR A 28 -0.53 -1.92 -10.21
N GLY A 29 0.39 -1.06 -10.66
CA GLY A 29 0.07 -0.06 -11.68
C GLY A 29 1.31 0.51 -12.33
N GLY A 30 1.24 0.76 -13.65
CA GLY A 30 2.39 1.22 -14.43
C GLY A 30 3.00 2.54 -13.92
N ALA A 31 2.16 3.44 -13.40
CA ALA A 31 2.54 4.74 -12.83
C ALA A 31 2.88 4.69 -11.33
N ILE A 32 2.78 3.51 -10.70
CA ILE A 32 3.07 3.28 -9.28
C ILE A 32 4.40 2.51 -9.20
N ARG A 33 5.50 3.27 -9.20
CA ARG A 33 6.88 2.74 -9.23
C ARG A 33 7.68 3.17 -8.00
N GLY A 34 8.60 2.31 -7.56
CA GLY A 34 9.46 2.56 -6.40
C GLY A 34 8.66 2.64 -5.09
N ARG A 35 9.02 3.59 -4.22
CA ARG A 35 8.34 3.84 -2.93
C ARG A 35 7.07 4.69 -3.09
N LYS A 36 6.25 4.36 -4.08
CA LYS A 36 4.94 4.98 -4.33
C LYS A 36 3.87 3.91 -4.18
N ILE A 37 2.79 4.27 -3.50
CA ILE A 37 1.60 3.43 -3.35
C ILE A 37 0.38 4.25 -3.75
N ASP A 38 -0.69 3.56 -4.11
CA ASP A 38 -2.03 4.14 -4.21
C ASP A 38 -2.90 3.44 -3.17
N VAL A 39 -3.74 4.23 -2.48
CA VAL A 39 -4.57 3.74 -1.37
C VAL A 39 -6.01 3.84 -1.84
N TRP A 40 -6.70 2.70 -1.90
CA TRP A 40 -8.12 2.70 -2.24
C TRP A 40 -8.92 3.34 -1.10
N VAL A 41 -9.78 4.27 -1.47
CA VAL A 41 -10.74 4.92 -0.58
C VAL A 41 -12.13 4.92 -1.24
N PRO A 42 -13.23 4.96 -0.47
CA PRO A 42 -14.57 4.67 -0.99
C PRO A 42 -15.10 5.68 -2.01
N THR A 43 -14.76 6.97 -1.87
CA THR A 43 -15.29 8.02 -2.74
C THR A 43 -14.22 8.92 -3.34
N THR A 44 -14.51 9.50 -4.50
CA THR A 44 -13.63 10.49 -5.15
C THR A 44 -13.39 11.71 -4.27
N ASN A 45 -14.40 12.19 -3.54
CA ASN A 45 -14.25 13.31 -2.62
C ASN A 45 -13.27 13.00 -1.49
N GLU A 46 -13.32 11.80 -0.93
CA GLU A 46 -12.35 11.37 0.08
C GLU A 46 -10.95 11.22 -0.50
N ALA A 47 -10.83 10.71 -1.73
CA ALA A 47 -9.55 10.62 -2.44
C ALA A 47 -8.94 12.01 -2.67
N CYS A 48 -9.74 12.99 -3.10
CA CYS A 48 -9.32 14.37 -3.28
C CYS A 48 -8.89 15.01 -1.95
N ARG A 49 -9.64 14.78 -0.86
CA ARG A 49 -9.29 15.26 0.49
C ARG A 49 -8.02 14.63 1.02
N PHE A 50 -7.80 13.35 0.74
CA PHE A 50 -6.56 12.66 1.10
C PHE A 50 -5.38 13.20 0.29
N GLY A 51 -5.54 13.33 -1.03
CA GLY A 51 -4.53 13.90 -1.91
C GLY A 51 -3.20 13.14 -1.91
N ARG A 52 -2.19 13.72 -2.56
CA ARG A 52 -0.84 13.15 -2.62
C ARG A 52 -0.02 13.65 -1.44
N ARG A 53 0.46 12.73 -0.61
CA ARG A 53 1.26 13.05 0.56
C ARG A 53 2.29 11.96 0.86
N LYS A 54 3.36 12.32 1.56
CA LYS A 54 4.27 11.34 2.17
C LYS A 54 3.61 10.79 3.43
N VAL A 55 3.71 9.49 3.61
CA VAL A 55 3.16 8.74 4.74
C VAL A 55 4.18 7.73 5.21
N LYS A 56 4.08 7.31 6.46
CA LYS A 56 4.88 6.22 6.99
C LYS A 56 4.15 4.90 6.76
N LEU A 57 4.89 3.92 6.25
CA LEU A 57 4.42 2.57 6.00
C LEU A 57 5.40 1.60 6.63
N THR A 58 4.86 0.65 7.38
CA THR A 58 5.61 -0.45 8.00
C THR A 58 5.20 -1.76 7.33
N VAL A 59 6.16 -2.53 6.83
CA VAL A 59 5.89 -3.87 6.28
C VAL A 59 5.72 -4.85 7.44
N LEU A 60 4.59 -5.57 7.45
CA LEU A 60 4.28 -6.58 8.47
C LEU A 60 4.68 -7.98 8.00
N SER A 61 4.42 -8.30 6.72
CA SER A 61 4.87 -9.52 6.07
C SER A 61 4.97 -9.34 4.56
N TYR A 62 5.98 -9.91 3.92
CA TYR A 62 6.12 -9.90 2.46
C TYR A 62 5.28 -11.00 1.81
N GLY A 63 4.51 -10.62 0.79
CA GLY A 63 3.80 -11.57 -0.05
C GLY A 63 4.77 -12.41 -0.88
N GLY A 64 4.43 -13.68 -1.09
CA GLY A 64 5.24 -14.59 -1.92
C GLY A 64 6.41 -15.29 -1.20
N ARG A 65 6.70 -15.00 0.07
CA ARG A 65 7.49 -15.94 0.88
C ARG A 65 6.57 -17.04 1.40
N ARG A 66 6.59 -18.21 0.76
CA ARG A 66 6.32 -19.45 1.49
C ARG A 66 7.27 -19.43 2.69
N ALA A 67 6.73 -19.61 3.90
CA ALA A 67 7.57 -20.03 5.02
C ALA A 67 8.44 -21.18 4.49
N GLY A 68 9.76 -21.05 4.61
CA GLY A 68 10.69 -22.07 4.15
C GLY A 68 10.21 -23.43 4.67
N LYS A 69 10.24 -24.42 3.79
CA LYS A 69 10.21 -25.82 4.23
C LYS A 69 11.33 -26.06 5.22
#